data_AF-A0A226C014-F1
#
_entry.id   AF-A0A226C014-F1
#
_cell.length_a   1.000
_cell.length_b   1.000
_cell.length_c   1.000
_cell.angle_alpha   90.00
_cell.angle_beta   90.00
_cell.angle_gamma   90.00
#
_symmetry.space_group_name_H-M   'P 1'
#
loop_
_entity.id
_entity.type
_entity.pdbx_description
1 polymer ?
#
loop_
_entity_poly.entity_id
_entity_poly.type
_entity_poly.pdbx_seq_one_letter_code
_entity_poly.pdbx_strand_id
1 'polypeptide(L)'
;MSIYPLLSARGVNLIIPVGREKLIPSVKEASKTLGINNIDKRIGMSCGMMPITNGKVITEIEAFEILFEVSATHVASDGVGGSEGSCTFVLEGDEDKIENAFQLVKDIKKEPALTGNKKTCTDCHDFCEK
;
A
#
# COMPACT_ATOMS: atom_id res chain seq x y z
N MET A 1 -21.94 -3.50 0.70
CA MET A 1 -22.25 -2.09 0.38
C MET A 1 -20.97 -1.29 0.50
N SER A 2 -20.55 -0.56 -0.55
CA SER A 2 -19.32 0.25 -0.49
C SER A 2 -19.56 1.49 0.38
N ILE A 3 -18.67 1.77 1.33
CA ILE A 3 -18.77 2.93 2.23
C ILE A 3 -18.33 4.25 1.56
N TYR A 4 -17.59 4.16 0.45
CA TYR A 4 -16.95 5.31 -0.19
C TYR A 4 -17.93 6.39 -0.69
N PRO A 5 -19.06 6.07 -1.37
CA PRO A 5 -20.04 7.08 -1.77
C PRO A 5 -20.65 7.83 -0.58
N LEU A 6 -20.86 7.13 0.54
CA LEU A 6 -21.41 7.73 1.77
C LEU A 6 -20.45 8.75 2.39
N LEU A 7 -19.16 8.40 2.48
CA LEU A 7 -18.14 9.31 3.00
C LEU A 7 -17.99 10.55 2.11
N SER A 8 -18.01 10.34 0.79
CA SER A 8 -17.89 11.42 -0.19
C SER A 8 -19.08 12.38 -0.15
N ALA A 9 -20.31 11.86 -0.10
CA ALA A 9 -21.52 12.69 -0.01
C ALA A 9 -21.59 13.52 1.27
N ARG A 10 -20.99 13.04 2.36
CA ARG A 10 -20.93 13.73 3.65
C ARG A 10 -19.77 14.72 3.77
N GLY A 11 -18.87 14.79 2.79
CA GLY A 11 -17.68 15.63 2.85
C GLY A 11 -16.69 15.22 3.95
N VAL A 12 -16.62 13.92 4.28
CA VAL A 12 -15.69 13.42 5.30
C VAL A 12 -14.25 13.60 4.85
N ASN A 13 -13.39 14.12 5.74
CA ASN A 13 -11.95 14.16 5.51
C ASN A 13 -11.35 12.76 5.69
N LEU A 14 -11.17 12.03 4.60
CA LEU A 14 -10.68 10.65 4.60
C LEU A 14 -9.15 10.62 4.58
N ILE A 15 -8.54 10.08 5.63
CA ILE A 15 -7.10 9.78 5.66
C ILE A 15 -6.89 8.34 5.19
N ILE A 16 -5.93 8.13 4.29
CA ILE A 16 -5.60 6.83 3.70
C ILE A 16 -4.13 6.53 4.01
N PRO A 17 -3.83 5.71 5.03
CA PRO A 17 -2.48 5.21 5.24
C PRO A 17 -2.12 4.27 4.09
N VAL A 18 -1.00 4.53 3.41
CA VAL A 18 -0.52 3.72 2.28
C VAL A 18 0.96 3.45 2.46
N GLY A 19 1.32 2.17 2.45
CA GLY A 19 2.72 1.77 2.47
C GLY A 19 3.45 2.13 1.18
N ARG A 20 4.70 2.56 1.28
CA ARG A 20 5.52 2.99 0.14
C ARG A 20 5.81 1.87 -0.85
N GLU A 21 5.83 0.62 -0.42
CA GLU A 21 5.98 -0.56 -1.28
C GLU A 21 4.78 -0.73 -2.24
N LYS A 22 3.60 -0.25 -1.84
CA LYS A 22 2.36 -0.31 -2.62
C LYS A 22 2.03 1.01 -3.33
N LEU A 23 2.90 2.02 -3.26
CA LEU A 23 2.62 3.32 -3.84
C LEU A 23 2.73 3.27 -5.37
N ILE A 24 1.59 3.36 -6.05
CA ILE A 24 1.52 3.45 -7.52
C ILE A 24 1.11 4.89 -7.90
N PRO A 25 2.01 5.72 -8.47
CA PRO A 25 1.69 7.10 -8.83
C PRO A 25 0.60 7.21 -9.92
N SER A 26 0.49 6.19 -10.76
CA SER A 26 -0.39 6.18 -11.94
C SER A 26 -1.82 5.69 -11.67
N VAL A 27 -2.25 5.53 -10.41
CA VAL A 27 -3.58 4.98 -10.06
C VAL A 27 -4.72 5.68 -10.81
N LYS A 28 -4.69 7.01 -10.93
CA LYS A 28 -5.72 7.76 -11.66
C LYS A 28 -5.76 7.39 -13.14
N GLU A 29 -4.60 7.26 -13.79
CA GLU A 29 -4.54 6.89 -15.21
C GLU A 29 -4.88 5.41 -15.41
N ALA A 30 -4.39 4.52 -14.54
CA ALA A 30 -4.72 3.10 -14.56
C ALA A 30 -6.23 2.86 -14.43
N SER A 31 -6.94 3.67 -13.62
CA SER A 31 -8.39 3.54 -13.46
C SER A 31 -9.21 3.87 -14.71
N LYS A 32 -8.63 4.60 -15.68
CA LYS A 32 -9.31 4.94 -16.93
C LYS A 32 -9.23 3.81 -17.95
N THR A 33 -8.23 2.94 -17.82
CA THR A 33 -7.94 1.88 -18.80
C THR A 33 -8.31 0.49 -18.29
N LEU A 34 -8.18 0.25 -16.98
CA LEU A 34 -8.46 -1.06 -16.38
C LEU A 34 -9.95 -1.28 -16.13
N GLY A 35 -10.50 -2.39 -16.63
CA GLY A 35 -11.85 -2.84 -16.31
C GLY A 35 -11.95 -4.36 -16.36
N ILE A 36 -12.71 -4.96 -15.44
CA ILE A 36 -12.81 -6.43 -15.28
C ILE A 36 -13.21 -7.11 -16.59
N ASN A 37 -14.04 -6.46 -17.41
CA ASN A 37 -14.54 -6.97 -18.69
C ASN A 37 -13.91 -6.29 -19.91
N ASN A 38 -12.89 -5.44 -19.72
CA ASN A 38 -12.28 -4.62 -20.76
C ASN A 38 -10.78 -4.95 -20.93
N ILE A 39 -10.46 -6.25 -20.91
CA ILE A 39 -9.09 -6.77 -21.05
C ILE A 39 -9.12 -7.92 -22.05
N ASP A 40 -8.44 -7.74 -23.19
CA ASP A 40 -8.36 -8.76 -24.25
C ASP A 40 -7.41 -9.91 -23.89
N LYS A 41 -6.30 -9.58 -23.21
CA LYS A 41 -5.24 -10.52 -22.83
C LYS A 41 -4.78 -10.28 -21.41
N ARG A 42 -4.59 -11.36 -20.64
CA ARG A 42 -4.18 -11.30 -19.22
C ARG A 42 -3.49 -12.57 -18.77
N ILE A 43 -2.52 -12.41 -17.88
CA ILE A 43 -1.94 -13.49 -17.08
C ILE A 43 -2.58 -13.43 -15.70
N GLY A 44 -3.28 -14.49 -15.30
CA GLY A 44 -4.06 -14.53 -14.07
C GLY A 44 -5.49 -13.97 -14.18
N MET A 45 -6.11 -13.74 -13.03
CA MET A 45 -7.52 -13.30 -12.92
C MET A 45 -7.72 -11.87 -13.44
N SER A 46 -8.84 -11.61 -14.09
CA SER A 46 -9.21 -10.24 -14.49
C SER A 46 -9.50 -9.39 -13.26
N CYS A 47 -9.06 -8.13 -13.28
CA CYS A 47 -9.32 -7.18 -12.21
C CYS A 47 -9.81 -5.83 -12.76
N GLY A 48 -10.45 -5.06 -11.89
CA GLY A 48 -10.88 -3.70 -12.16
C GLY A 48 -10.37 -2.78 -11.07
N MET A 49 -10.38 -1.48 -11.34
CA MET A 49 -9.91 -0.47 -10.40
C MET A 49 -11.03 0.51 -10.08
N MET A 50 -11.29 0.71 -8.79
CA MET A 50 -12.17 1.77 -8.29
C MET A 50 -11.33 2.70 -7.42
N PRO A 51 -10.79 3.80 -7.97
CA PRO A 51 -9.90 4.69 -7.22
C PRO A 51 -10.70 5.53 -6.22
N ILE A 52 -10.12 5.75 -5.05
CA ILE A 52 -10.56 6.80 -4.12
C ILE A 52 -9.79 8.07 -4.49
N THR A 53 -10.51 9.13 -4.87
CA THR A 53 -9.89 10.33 -5.47
C THR A 53 -9.87 11.58 -4.57
N ASN A 54 -10.57 11.54 -3.43
CA ASN A 54 -10.73 12.66 -2.50
C ASN A 54 -10.15 12.38 -1.11
N GLY A 55 -9.34 11.33 -0.95
CA GLY A 55 -8.65 11.03 0.31
C GLY A 55 -7.27 11.69 0.40
N LYS A 56 -6.84 12.03 1.61
CA LYS A 56 -5.47 12.44 1.92
C LYS A 56 -4.62 11.20 2.15
N VAL A 57 -3.68 10.93 1.25
CA VAL A 57 -2.71 9.84 1.42
C VAL A 57 -1.67 10.25 2.47
N ILE A 58 -1.39 9.34 3.40
CA ILE A 58 -0.30 9.43 4.38
C ILE A 58 0.56 8.19 4.20
N THR A 59 1.82 8.36 3.87
CA THR A 59 2.79 7.26 3.74
C THR A 59 3.67 7.20 4.99
N GLU A 60 4.56 6.23 5.06
CA GLU A 60 5.52 6.11 6.16
C GLU A 60 6.38 7.37 6.30
N ILE A 61 6.67 8.08 5.20
CA ILE A 61 7.43 9.35 5.24
C ILE A 61 6.68 10.39 6.09
N GLU A 62 5.41 10.66 5.75
CA GLU A 62 4.60 11.59 6.53
C GLU A 62 4.32 11.04 7.94
N ALA A 63 4.22 9.72 8.12
CA ALA A 63 4.00 9.12 9.43
C ALA A 63 5.20 9.34 10.37
N PHE A 64 6.44 9.20 9.88
CA PHE A 64 7.63 9.49 10.67
C PHE A 64 7.69 10.95 11.11
N GLU A 65 7.36 11.87 10.20
CA GLU A 65 7.29 13.31 10.51
C GLU A 65 6.19 13.61 11.54
N ILE A 66 4.97 13.08 11.34
CA ILE A 66 3.81 13.37 12.20
C ILE A 66 3.97 12.77 13.60
N LEU A 67 4.51 11.56 13.71
CA LEU A 67 4.55 10.81 14.98
C LEU A 67 5.81 11.06 15.79
N PHE A 68 6.93 11.38 15.13
CA PHE A 68 8.24 11.45 15.78
C PHE A 68 8.99 12.75 15.48
N GLU A 69 8.45 13.64 14.64
CA GLU A 69 9.10 14.90 14.26
C GLU A 69 10.50 14.68 13.65
N VAL A 70 10.65 13.59 12.88
CA VAL A 70 11.89 13.28 12.13
C VAL A 70 11.65 13.33 10.62
N SER A 71 12.67 13.71 9.86
CA SER A 71 12.67 13.59 8.41
C SER A 71 12.95 12.13 8.02
N ALA A 72 12.27 11.64 6.99
CA ALA A 72 12.44 10.29 6.48
C ALA A 72 12.64 10.29 4.96
N THR A 73 13.72 9.65 4.51
CA THR A 73 13.99 9.43 3.09
C THR A 73 13.86 7.94 2.76
N HIS A 74 12.98 7.59 1.83
CA HIS A 74 12.84 6.21 1.34
C HIS A 74 13.97 5.89 0.35
N VAL A 75 14.85 4.96 0.71
CA VAL A 75 16.09 4.68 -0.04
C VAL A 75 16.11 3.35 -0.77
N ALA A 76 15.30 2.38 -0.33
CA ALA A 76 15.19 1.09 -1.00
C ALA A 76 13.83 0.44 -0.70
N SER A 77 13.37 -0.39 -1.63
CA SER A 77 12.15 -1.17 -1.51
C SER A 77 12.40 -2.61 -1.94
N ASP A 78 11.54 -3.48 -1.42
CA ASP A 78 11.50 -4.91 -1.66
C ASP A 78 12.71 -5.68 -1.13
N GLY A 79 12.56 -6.99 -1.06
CA GLY A 79 13.56 -7.92 -0.58
C GLY A 79 13.20 -9.35 -0.97
N VAL A 80 14.08 -10.29 -0.67
CA VAL A 80 13.85 -11.71 -0.95
C VAL A 80 14.09 -12.53 0.31
N GLY A 81 13.50 -13.73 0.37
CA GLY A 81 13.73 -14.66 1.47
C GLY A 81 12.96 -14.30 2.73
N GLY A 82 11.69 -13.89 2.58
CA GLY A 82 10.84 -13.47 3.69
C GLY A 82 10.84 -11.97 3.96
N SER A 83 11.50 -11.18 3.12
CA SER A 83 11.53 -9.71 3.17
C SER A 83 10.80 -9.06 1.97
N GLU A 84 9.97 -9.83 1.26
CA GLU A 84 9.17 -9.34 0.13
C GLU A 84 8.26 -8.20 0.58
N GLY A 85 8.30 -7.07 -0.13
CA GLY A 85 7.57 -5.86 0.23
C GLY A 85 8.17 -5.04 1.38
N SER A 86 9.40 -5.31 1.80
CA SER A 86 10.11 -4.45 2.77
C SER A 86 10.38 -3.05 2.22
N CYS A 87 10.54 -2.06 3.12
CA CYS A 87 10.97 -0.71 2.78
C CYS A 87 12.13 -0.31 3.70
N THR A 88 13.09 0.44 3.17
CA THR A 88 14.25 0.95 3.90
C THR A 88 14.24 2.48 3.89
N PHE A 89 14.38 3.07 5.07
CA PHE A 89 14.35 4.51 5.27
C PHE A 89 15.62 4.99 5.97
N VAL A 90 16.08 6.18 5.60
CA VAL A 90 17.04 6.98 6.37
C VAL A 90 16.23 7.97 7.19
N LEU A 91 16.47 8.02 8.50
CA LEU A 91 15.84 8.98 9.41
C LEU A 91 16.85 10.03 9.83
N GLU A 92 16.44 11.30 9.85
CA GLU A 92 17.24 12.44 10.27
C GLU A 92 16.45 13.28 11.28
N GLY A 93 17.08 13.62 12.40
CA GLY A 93 16.44 14.34 13.51
C GLY A 93 17.25 14.23 14.79
N ASP A 94 16.66 14.68 15.90
CA ASP A 94 17.28 14.57 17.22
C ASP A 94 17.37 13.10 17.66
N GLU A 95 18.43 12.76 18.42
CA GLU A 95 18.76 11.37 18.78
C GLU A 95 17.63 10.67 19.54
N ASP A 96 16.98 11.36 20.47
CA ASP A 96 15.86 10.83 21.26
C ASP A 96 14.63 10.55 20.39
N LYS A 97 14.34 11.42 19.40
CA LYS A 97 13.26 11.24 18.43
C LYS A 97 13.52 10.06 17.50
N ILE A 98 14.76 9.91 17.03
CA ILE A 98 15.17 8.78 16.21
C ILE A 98 15.02 7.47 17.00
N GLU A 99 15.48 7.43 18.25
CA GLU A 99 15.39 6.21 19.06
C GLU A 99 13.91 5.83 19.34
N ASN A 100 13.05 6.81 19.60
CA ASN A 100 11.61 6.57 19.75
C ASN A 100 10.99 5.96 18.47
N ALA A 101 11.31 6.50 17.30
CA ALA A 101 10.86 5.96 16.02
C ALA A 101 11.38 4.53 15.80
N PHE A 102 12.67 4.31 16.10
CA PHE A 102 13.32 3.03 15.93
C PHE A 102 12.74 1.94 16.86
N GLN A 103 12.40 2.32 18.09
CA GLN A 103 11.76 1.41 19.05
C GLN A 103 10.37 0.97 18.59
N LEU A 104 9.53 1.89 18.08
CA LEU A 104 8.23 1.52 17.52
C LEU A 104 8.40 0.55 16.33
N VAL A 105 9.32 0.85 15.40
CA VAL A 105 9.56 0.01 14.22
C VAL A 105 10.06 -1.39 14.62
N LYS A 106 10.93 -1.50 15.63
CA LYS A 106 11.35 -2.80 16.19
C LYS A 106 10.18 -3.60 16.75
N ASP A 107 9.23 -2.92 17.39
CA ASP A 107 8.06 -3.58 17.97
C ASP A 107 7.08 -4.04 16.88
N ILE A 108 6.85 -3.24 15.84
CA ILE A 108 6.05 -3.64 14.66
C ILE A 108 6.67 -4.86 13.96
N LYS A 109 8.01 -4.93 13.83
CA LYS A 109 8.70 -6.06 13.18
C LYS A 109 8.52 -7.41 13.87
N LYS A 110 7.99 -7.45 15.09
CA LYS A 110 7.68 -8.69 15.83
C LYS A 110 6.32 -9.27 15.47
N GLU A 111 5.51 -8.55 14.69
CA GLU A 111 4.22 -9.05 14.23
C GLU A 111 4.40 -10.32 13.38
N PRO A 112 3.49 -11.31 13.51
CA PRO A 112 3.57 -12.52 12.71
C PRO A 112 3.38 -12.19 11.22
N ALA A 113 4.08 -12.94 10.36
CA ALA A 113 3.93 -12.80 8.92
C ALA A 113 2.47 -12.99 8.50
N LEU A 114 1.99 -12.12 7.59
CA LEU A 114 0.66 -12.22 7.02
C LEU A 114 0.54 -13.49 6.18
N THR A 115 -0.54 -14.24 6.38
CA THR A 115 -0.86 -15.40 5.55
C THR A 115 -1.65 -14.97 4.33
N GLY A 116 -1.16 -15.35 3.14
CA GLY A 116 -1.84 -15.08 1.88
C GLY A 116 -2.89 -16.13 1.59
N ASN A 117 -4.11 -15.72 1.23
CA ASN A 117 -5.09 -16.61 0.62
C ASN A 117 -4.81 -16.68 -0.88
N LYS A 118 -4.24 -17.80 -1.35
CA LYS A 118 -3.99 -18.02 -2.78
C LYS A 118 -4.97 -19.04 -3.32
N LYS A 119 -5.69 -18.69 -4.40
CA LYS A 119 -6.33 -19.71 -5.24
C LYS A 119 -5.26 -20.40 -6.06
N THR A 120 -5.36 -21.73 -6.14
CA THR A 120 -4.54 -22.55 -7.03
C THR A 120 -5.04 -22.38 -8.47
N CYS A 121 -4.13 -22.47 -9.44
CA CYS A 121 -4.54 -22.45 -10.85
C CYS A 121 -5.35 -23.70 -11.25
N THR A 122 -5.28 -24.80 -10.49
CA THR A 122 -6.06 -26.01 -10.72
C THR A 122 -7.54 -25.81 -10.41
N ASP A 123 -7.85 -24.99 -9.40
CA ASP A 123 -9.22 -24.73 -8.93
C ASP A 123 -9.75 -23.37 -9.41
N CYS A 124 -9.04 -22.75 -10.36
CA CYS A 124 -9.41 -21.47 -10.96
C CYS A 124 -10.14 -21.68 -12.29
N HIS A 125 -11.36 -21.15 -12.40
CA HIS A 125 -12.17 -21.23 -13.62
C HIS A 125 -12.07 -19.97 -14.50
N ASP A 126 -11.27 -18.98 -14.09
CA ASP A 126 -11.08 -17.77 -14.88
C ASP A 126 -10.14 -18.04 -16.05
N PHE A 127 -10.54 -17.57 -17.24
CA PHE A 127 -9.69 -17.61 -18.42
C PHE A 127 -8.45 -16.72 -18.23
N CYS A 128 -7.26 -17.27 -18.46
CA CYS A 128 -6.00 -16.55 -18.55
C CYS A 128 -5.03 -17.20 -19.57
N GLU A 129 -4.14 -16.39 -20.12
CA GLU A 129 -3.00 -16.87 -20.91
C GLU A 129 -1.94 -17.39 -19.93
N LYS A 130 -1.55 -18.67 -20.05
CA LYS A 130 -0.53 -19.31 -19.22
C LYS A 130 0.86 -19.10 -19.79
#